data_AF-A0A7V9IR15-F1
#
_entry.id   AF-A0A7V9IR15-F1
#
_cell.length_a   1.000
_cell.length_b   1.000
_cell.length_c   1.000
_cell.angle_alpha   90.00
_cell.angle_beta   90.00
_cell.angle_gamma   90.00
#
_symmetry.space_group_name_H-M   'P 1'
#
loop_
_entity.id
_entity.type
_entity.pdbx_description
1 polymer ?
#
loop_
_entity_poly.entity_id
_entity_poly.type
_entity_poly.pdbx_seq_one_letter_code
_entity_poly.pdbx_strand_id
1 'polypeptide(L)' 'VTQRDAHLRNTRELSAAFREAMGTGRPLLVAGGPRFDPAMTEQLGVDRIFGRGTTPGEVASYLIYAAVQQRKDPG' A
#
# COMPACT_ATOMS: atom_id res chain seq x y z
N VAL A 1 16.26 -19.71 -7.93
CA VAL A 1 15.21 -18.96 -8.67
C VAL A 1 14.82 -17.72 -7.89
N THR A 2 15.43 -16.56 -8.15
CA THR A 2 14.81 -15.31 -7.71
C THR A 2 13.65 -15.06 -8.67
N GLN A 3 12.42 -15.37 -8.25
CA GLN A 3 11.24 -15.00 -9.02
C GLN A 3 11.19 -13.48 -9.06
N ARG A 4 11.77 -12.91 -10.13
CA ARG A 4 11.63 -11.51 -10.49
C ARG A 4 10.12 -11.21 -10.41
N ASP A 5 9.76 -10.17 -9.68
CA ASP A 5 8.37 -9.69 -9.52
C ASP A 5 7.44 -10.48 -8.58
N ALA A 6 7.93 -11.51 -7.86
CA ALA A 6 7.10 -12.20 -6.87
C ALA A 6 6.52 -11.26 -5.80
N HIS A 7 7.29 -10.25 -5.38
CA HIS A 7 6.82 -9.22 -4.45
C HIS A 7 5.65 -8.40 -5.02
N LEU A 8 5.64 -8.09 -6.32
CA LEU A 8 4.55 -7.34 -6.96
C LEU A 8 3.27 -8.18 -7.05
N ARG A 9 3.41 -9.46 -7.42
CA ARG A 9 2.28 -10.40 -7.45
C ARG A 9 1.70 -10.59 -6.05
N ASN A 10 2.54 -10.88 -5.06
CA ASN A 10 2.09 -11.08 -3.67
C ASN A 10 1.36 -9.84 -3.13
N THR A 11 1.87 -8.63 -3.41
CA THR A 11 1.18 -7.40 -2.99
C THR A 11 -0.19 -7.25 -3.62
N ARG A 12 -0.32 -7.58 -4.93
CA ARG A 12 -1.61 -7.52 -5.62
C ARG A 12 -2.60 -8.55 -5.09
N GLU A 13 -2.16 -9.79 -4.87
CA GLU A 13 -2.98 -10.86 -4.30
C GLU A 13 -3.44 -10.51 -2.88
N LEU A 14 -2.54 -9.98 -2.05
CA LEU A 14 -2.86 -9.54 -0.69
C LEU A 14 -3.88 -8.39 -0.68
N SER A 15 -3.70 -7.39 -1.54
CA SER A 15 -4.66 -6.29 -1.68
C SER A 15 -6.05 -6.78 -2.10
N ALA A 16 -6.10 -7.69 -3.09
CA ALA A 16 -7.36 -8.27 -3.54
C ALA A 16 -8.06 -9.03 -2.40
N ALA A 17 -7.32 -9.85 -1.66
CA ALA A 17 -7.87 -10.59 -0.51
C ALA A 17 -8.42 -9.65 0.57
N PHE A 18 -7.74 -8.55 0.87
CA PHE A 18 -8.25 -7.55 1.83
C PHE A 18 -9.51 -6.84 1.34
N ARG A 19 -9.56 -6.48 0.06
CA ARG A 19 -10.75 -5.85 -0.53
C ARG A 19 -11.95 -6.80 -0.50
N GLU A 20 -11.74 -8.07 -0.84
CA GLU A 20 -12.78 -9.09 -0.83
C GLU A 20 -13.30 -9.37 0.58
N ALA A 21 -12.39 -9.54 1.55
CA ALA A 21 -12.76 -9.91 2.92
C ALA A 21 -13.37 -8.76 3.74
N MET A 22 -13.00 -7.50 3.46
CA MET A 22 -13.35 -6.37 4.34
C MET A 22 -14.04 -5.19 3.65
N GLY A 23 -14.09 -5.15 2.31
CA GLY A 23 -14.74 -4.06 1.57
C GLY A 23 -14.24 -2.68 2.00
N THR A 24 -15.16 -1.81 2.43
CA THR A 24 -14.86 -0.46 2.91
C THR A 24 -14.14 -0.43 4.27
N GLY A 25 -14.25 -1.50 5.07
CA GLY A 25 -13.57 -1.65 6.35
C GLY A 25 -12.12 -2.13 6.26
N ARG A 26 -11.56 -2.27 5.04
CA ARG A 26 -10.18 -2.72 4.86
C ARG A 26 -9.19 -1.71 5.47
N PRO A 27 -8.03 -2.17 5.98
CA PRO A 27 -7.01 -1.28 6.52
C PRO A 27 -6.35 -0.45 5.41
N LEU A 28 -5.63 0.60 5.84
CA LEU A 28 -4.67 1.31 5.00
C LEU A 28 -3.56 0.34 4.55
N LEU A 29 -3.45 0.11 3.25
CA LEU A 29 -2.43 -0.75 2.65
C LEU A 29 -1.31 0.10 2.06
N VAL A 30 -0.11 -0.08 2.60
CA VAL A 30 1.09 0.60 2.13
C VAL A 30 2.12 -0.46 1.73
N ALA A 31 2.71 -0.33 0.55
CA ALA A 31 3.81 -1.16 0.11
C ALA A 31 5.10 -0.33 -0.03
N GLY A 32 6.25 -0.97 0.05
CA GLY A 32 7.51 -0.26 -0.15
C GLY A 32 8.70 -1.16 -0.39
N GLY A 33 9.75 -0.56 -0.96
CA GLY A 33 11.01 -1.22 -1.23
C GLY A 33 11.68 -0.73 -2.52
N PRO A 34 12.95 -1.10 -2.75
CA PRO A 34 13.77 -0.59 -3.84
C PRO A 34 13.29 -0.98 -5.24
N ARG A 35 12.32 -1.89 -5.35
CA ARG A 35 11.74 -2.40 -6.60
C ARG A 35 10.29 -1.96 -6.82
N PHE A 36 9.71 -1.21 -5.88
CA PHE A 36 8.38 -0.67 -6.03
C PHE A 36 8.43 0.72 -6.70
N ASP A 37 7.59 0.90 -7.71
CA ASP A 37 7.36 2.18 -8.37
C ASP A 37 6.04 2.79 -7.85
N PRO A 38 6.05 4.03 -7.32
CA PRO A 38 4.84 4.76 -6.93
C PRO A 38 3.73 4.78 -7.98
N ALA A 39 4.06 4.72 -9.28
CA ALA A 39 3.10 4.68 -10.37
C ALA A 39 2.24 3.39 -10.38
N MET A 40 2.68 2.34 -9.69
CA MET A 40 1.96 1.05 -9.63
C MET A 40 0.90 0.99 -8.52
N THR A 41 0.64 2.08 -7.80
CA THR A 41 -0.25 2.11 -6.62
C THR A 41 -1.64 1.53 -6.94
N GLU A 42 -2.30 2.07 -7.98
CA GLU A 42 -3.61 1.59 -8.43
C GLU A 42 -3.54 0.15 -8.94
N GLN A 43 -2.53 -0.14 -9.76
CA GLN A 43 -2.32 -1.45 -10.37
C GLN A 43 -2.17 -2.58 -9.31
N LEU A 44 -1.53 -2.29 -8.19
CA LEU A 44 -1.33 -3.22 -7.08
C LEU A 44 -2.45 -3.17 -6.04
N GLY A 45 -3.36 -2.20 -6.14
CA GLY A 45 -4.50 -2.04 -5.25
C GLY A 45 -4.14 -1.58 -3.83
N VAL A 46 -2.98 -0.94 -3.66
CA VAL A 46 -2.57 -0.35 -2.38
C VAL A 46 -2.90 1.13 -2.34
N ASP A 47 -2.89 1.75 -1.15
CA ASP A 47 -3.20 3.17 -0.99
C ASP A 47 -1.97 4.05 -1.23
N ARG A 48 -0.77 3.52 -0.96
CA ARG A 48 0.50 4.20 -1.22
C ARG A 48 1.63 3.23 -1.43
N ILE A 49 2.55 3.62 -2.30
CA ILE A 49 3.84 2.97 -2.48
C ILE A 49 4.98 3.90 -2.09
N PHE A 50 5.94 3.36 -1.34
CA PHE A 50 7.20 4.02 -0.99
C PHE A 50 8.38 3.35 -1.71
N GLY A 51 8.93 4.08 -2.69
CA GLY A 51 10.02 3.61 -3.54
C GLY A 51 11.40 3.89 -2.95
N ARG A 52 12.41 3.84 -3.81
CA ARG A 52 13.79 4.19 -3.45
C ARG A 52 13.89 5.66 -3.02
N GLY A 53 14.62 5.92 -1.94
CA GLY A 53 14.85 7.27 -1.44
C GLY A 53 13.78 7.79 -0.49
N THR A 54 12.66 7.07 -0.29
CA THR A 54 11.72 7.40 0.78
C THR A 54 12.38 7.22 2.15
N THR A 55 12.21 8.23 2.98
CA THR A 55 12.68 8.28 4.36
C THR A 55 11.64 7.77 5.35
N PRO A 56 12.04 7.28 6.54
CA PRO A 56 11.11 6.92 7.59
C PRO A 56 10.18 8.08 8.01
N GLY A 57 10.67 9.34 7.97
CA GLY A 57 9.88 10.52 8.29
C GLY A 57 8.74 10.78 7.32
N GLU A 58 8.96 10.57 6.01
CA GLU A 58 7.91 10.65 5.00
C GLU A 58 6.86 9.57 5.18
N VAL A 59 7.28 8.34 5.50
CA VAL A 59 6.36 7.23 5.79
C VAL A 59 5.50 7.57 7.01
N ALA A 60 6.12 8.00 8.12
CA ALA A 60 5.40 8.35 9.34
C ALA A 60 4.40 9.50 9.12
N SER A 61 4.82 10.54 8.39
CA SER A 61 3.97 11.68 8.06
C SER A 61 2.74 11.27 7.26
N TYR A 62 2.92 10.38 6.26
CA TYR A 62 1.81 9.85 5.48
C TYR A 62 0.87 8.97 6.31
N LEU A 63 1.39 8.09 7.16
CA LEU A 63 0.55 7.22 8.00
C LEU A 63 -0.36 8.03 8.92
N ILE A 64 0.16 9.10 9.54
CA ILE A 64 -0.64 10.00 10.37
C ILE A 64 -1.67 10.75 9.52
N TYR A 65 -1.27 11.30 8.38
CA TYR A 65 -2.19 11.97 7.45
C TYR A 65 -3.35 11.05 7.04
N ALA A 66 -3.04 9.84 6.59
CA ALA A 66 -4.03 8.88 6.13
C ALA A 66 -4.94 8.38 7.27
N ALA A 67 -4.39 8.10 8.45
CA ALA A 67 -5.16 7.67 9.61
C ALA A 67 -6.15 8.75 10.09
N VAL A 68 -5.77 10.03 10.03
CA VAL A 68 -6.67 11.14 10.36
C VAL A 68 -7.81 11.25 9.34
N GLN A 69 -7.53 11.02 8.05
CA GLN A 69 -8.55 11.10 7.01
C GLN A 69 -9.53 9.91 7.07
N GLN A 70 -9.06 8.68 7.31
CA GLN A 70 -9.95 7.52 7.51
C GLN A 70 -10.91 7.69 8.69
N ARG A 71 -10.50 8.38 9.76
CA ARG A 71 -11.40 8.69 10.89
C ARG A 71 -12.51 9.66 10.52
N LYS A 72 -12.31 10.53 9.54
CA LYS A 72 -13.32 11.50 9.10
C LYS A 72 -14.37 10.87 8.18
N ASP A 73 -13.97 9.83 7.45
CA ASP A 73 -14.83 9.13 6.49
C ASP A 73 -15.03 7.66 6.91
N PRO A 74 -15.83 7.37 7.96
CA PRO A 74 -15.99 6.01 8.49
C PRO A 74 -16.80 5.06 7.58
N GLY A 75 -17.32 5.54 6.45
CA GLY A 75 -18.28 4.81 5.62
C GLY A 75 -19.71 4.92 6.13
#